data_AF-F5Y4A1-F1
#
_entry.id   AF-F5Y4A1-F1
#
_cell.length_a   1.000
_cell.length_b   1.000
_cell.length_c   1.000
_cell.angle_alpha   90.00
_cell.angle_beta   90.00
_cell.angle_gamma   90.00
#
_symmetry.space_group_name_H-M   'P 1'
#
loop_
_entity.id
_entity.type
_entity.pdbx_description
1 polymer ?
#
loop_
_entity_poly.entity_id
_entity_poly.type
_entity_poly.pdbx_seq_one_letter_code
_entity_poly.pdbx_strand_id
1 'polypeptide(L)'
;MLIPIRWGDMDAMGHVNNTTYFRYLETIRIEWMRSIGCQPDPRGEGPVIANAFCNFYKQLEYPGNVRVRMYVSDPSRSSFESWGTMEREDDPGVLYAAGGATTVWVDFPAQKSAPLPPWMRAHLE
;
A
#
# COMPACT_ATOMS: atom_id res chain seq x y z
N MET A 1 -2.46 2.89 10.18
CA MET A 1 -1.12 3.35 10.61
C MET A 1 -1.07 4.87 10.54
N LEU A 2 -0.29 5.52 11.40
CA LEU A 2 0.05 6.94 11.27
C LEU A 2 1.44 7.06 10.64
N ILE A 3 1.58 7.92 9.64
CA ILE A 3 2.84 8.20 8.96
C ILE A 3 3.11 9.69 9.04
N PRO A 4 4.24 10.13 9.63
CA PRO A 4 4.60 11.54 9.65
C PRO A 4 4.96 12.02 8.25
N ILE A 5 4.40 13.15 7.84
CA ILE A 5 4.81 13.85 6.63
C ILE A 5 6.18 14.47 6.91
N ARG A 6 7.16 14.21 6.04
CA ARG A 6 8.48 14.83 6.12
C ARG A 6 8.45 16.14 5.34
N TRP A 7 9.22 17.13 5.77
CA TRP A 7 9.35 18.38 5.01
C TRP A 7 9.80 18.13 3.56
N GLY A 8 10.72 17.19 3.36
CA GLY A 8 11.20 16.79 2.03
C GLY A 8 10.25 15.92 1.21
N ASP A 9 9.08 15.56 1.74
CA ASP A 9 8.03 14.90 0.96
C ASP A 9 7.24 15.89 0.09
N MET A 10 7.33 17.20 0.39
CA MET A 10 6.74 18.26 -0.41
C MET A 10 7.61 18.60 -1.62
N ASP A 11 6.97 18.99 -2.71
CA ASP A 11 7.66 19.51 -3.88
C ASP A 11 7.56 21.04 -3.99
N ALA A 12 8.07 21.58 -5.11
CA ALA A 12 8.12 23.02 -5.35
C ALA A 12 6.73 23.69 -5.37
N MET A 13 5.64 22.93 -5.49
CA MET A 13 4.27 23.45 -5.49
C MET A 13 3.70 23.61 -4.07
N GLY A 14 4.47 23.28 -3.03
CA GLY A 14 4.11 23.55 -1.63
C GLY A 14 3.20 22.49 -0.98
N HIS A 15 3.02 21.34 -1.63
CA HIS A 15 2.27 20.20 -1.09
C HIS A 15 3.07 18.91 -1.27
N VAL A 16 2.66 17.85 -0.57
CA VAL A 16 3.25 16.51 -0.71
C VAL A 16 3.24 16.09 -2.17
N ASN A 17 4.39 15.66 -2.67
CA ASN A 17 4.54 15.19 -4.03
C ASN A 17 3.67 13.94 -4.27
N ASN A 18 3.03 13.87 -5.43
CA ASN A 18 2.10 12.79 -5.77
C ASN A 18 2.74 11.40 -5.69
N THR A 19 4.04 11.26 -5.96
CA THR A 19 4.76 9.97 -5.82
C THR A 19 4.82 9.50 -4.36
N THR A 20 4.84 10.42 -3.39
CA THR A 20 4.91 10.08 -1.96
C THR A 20 3.66 9.36 -1.47
N TYR A 21 2.48 9.63 -2.04
CA TYR A 21 1.25 8.90 -1.70
C TYR A 21 1.40 7.39 -1.99
N PHE A 22 2.05 7.03 -3.10
CA PHE A 22 2.35 5.62 -3.39
C PHE A 22 3.35 5.03 -2.39
N ARG A 23 4.28 5.83 -1.86
CA ARG A 23 5.19 5.40 -0.78
C ARG A 23 4.44 5.15 0.53
N TYR A 24 3.41 5.94 0.84
CA TYR A 24 2.54 5.68 1.99
C TYR A 24 1.77 4.36 1.82
N LEU A 25 1.22 4.09 0.63
CA LEU A 25 0.56 2.81 0.31
C LEU A 25 1.53 1.62 0.37
N GLU A 26 2.75 1.79 -0.16
CA GLU A 26 3.81 0.79 -0.08
C GLU A 26 4.18 0.48 1.37
N THR A 27 4.38 1.51 2.19
CA THR A 27 4.76 1.35 3.61
C THR A 27 3.69 0.57 4.37
N ILE A 28 2.41 0.97 4.28
CA ILE A 28 1.35 0.24 5.00
C ILE A 28 1.18 -1.20 4.49
N ARG A 29 1.39 -1.45 3.19
CA ARG A 29 1.34 -2.80 2.61
C ARG A 29 2.44 -3.69 3.17
N ILE A 30 3.68 -3.19 3.22
CA ILE A 30 4.80 -3.94 3.77
C ILE A 30 4.60 -4.19 5.27
N GLU A 31 4.12 -3.20 6.02
CA GLU A 31 3.85 -3.38 7.45
C GLU A 31 2.72 -4.37 7.72
N TRP A 32 1.65 -4.36 6.91
CA TRP A 32 0.61 -5.38 6.97
C TRP A 32 1.14 -6.78 6.63
N MET A 33 1.93 -6.92 5.56
CA MET A 33 2.55 -8.21 5.22
C MET A 33 3.42 -8.73 6.36
N ARG A 34 4.26 -7.87 6.94
CA ARG A 34 5.10 -8.24 8.09
C ARG A 34 4.28 -8.68 9.30
N SER A 35 3.15 -8.03 9.57
CA SER A 35 2.31 -8.34 10.73
C SER A 35 1.63 -9.71 10.63
N ILE A 36 1.40 -10.21 9.41
CA ILE A 36 0.89 -11.57 9.16
C ILE A 36 2.01 -12.60 8.91
N GLY A 37 3.26 -12.27 9.23
CA GLY A 37 4.41 -13.17 9.06
C GLY A 37 4.90 -13.31 7.62
N CYS A 38 4.36 -12.53 6.67
CA CYS A 38 4.87 -12.46 5.31
C CYS A 38 6.10 -11.53 5.27
N GLN A 39 7.29 -12.12 5.14
CA GLN A 39 8.53 -11.38 4.90
C GLN A 39 8.91 -11.52 3.41
N PRO A 40 8.75 -10.47 2.59
CA PRO A 40 9.14 -10.54 1.19
C PRO A 40 10.64 -10.88 1.05
N ASP A 41 10.95 -12.02 0.43
CA ASP A 41 12.32 -12.45 0.10
C ASP A 41 12.45 -12.60 -1.42
N PRO A 42 13.31 -11.83 -2.09
CA PRO A 42 13.49 -11.90 -3.55
C PRO A 42 14.03 -13.25 -4.04
N ARG A 43 14.46 -14.14 -3.14
CA ARG A 43 14.95 -15.50 -3.48
C ARG A 43 13.85 -16.56 -3.49
N GLY A 44 12.66 -16.25 -2.99
CA GLY A 44 11.55 -17.17 -2.88
C GLY A 44 10.36 -16.75 -3.74
N GLU A 45 9.18 -16.87 -3.17
CA GLU A 45 7.95 -16.35 -3.74
C GLU A 45 7.47 -15.13 -2.95
N GLY A 46 6.76 -14.22 -3.61
CA GLY A 46 6.22 -13.07 -2.92
C GLY A 46 5.33 -12.17 -3.78
N PRO A 47 4.87 -11.07 -3.17
CA PRO A 47 3.96 -10.14 -3.82
C PRO A 47 4.69 -9.24 -4.81
N VAL A 48 4.09 -9.04 -5.98
CA VAL A 48 4.47 -8.06 -7.00
C VAL A 48 3.26 -7.18 -7.31
N ILE A 49 3.51 -5.88 -7.49
CA ILE A 49 2.48 -4.94 -7.89
C ILE A 49 2.34 -4.94 -9.41
N ALA A 50 1.22 -5.44 -9.92
CA ALA A 50 0.92 -5.49 -11.35
C ALA A 50 0.26 -4.20 -11.86
N ASN A 51 -0.50 -3.52 -11.00
CA ASN A 51 -1.11 -2.23 -11.27
C ASN A 51 -1.09 -1.39 -9.98
N ALA A 52 -0.97 -0.08 -10.10
CA ALA A 52 -1.15 0.84 -8.99
C ALA A 52 -1.93 2.08 -9.45
N PHE A 53 -2.79 2.59 -8.58
CA PHE A 53 -3.53 3.84 -8.81
C PHE A 53 -3.62 4.66 -7.52
N CYS A 54 -3.84 5.97 -7.68
CA CYS A 54 -4.15 6.86 -6.58
C CYS A 54 -5.03 8.01 -7.08
N ASN A 55 -6.14 8.23 -6.40
CA ASN A 55 -7.02 9.37 -6.56
C ASN A 55 -6.65 10.41 -5.50
N PHE A 56 -6.40 11.64 -5.95
CA PHE A 56 -6.02 12.76 -5.11
C PHE A 56 -7.23 13.69 -4.97
N TYR A 57 -7.83 13.77 -3.78
CA TYR A 57 -9.02 14.57 -3.51
C TYR A 57 -8.67 15.90 -2.85
N LYS A 58 -7.66 15.91 -1.97
CA LYS A 58 -7.12 17.11 -1.30
C LYS A 58 -5.60 16.98 -1.15
N GLN A 59 -4.92 18.12 -1.08
CA GLN A 59 -3.47 18.20 -0.89
C GLN A 59 -3.10 17.94 0.57
N LEU A 60 -2.12 17.06 0.80
CA LEU A 60 -1.42 16.93 2.08
C LEU A 60 -0.26 17.92 2.15
N GLU A 61 0.02 18.46 3.34
CA GLU A 61 1.03 19.48 3.58
C GLU A 61 1.75 19.21 4.90
N TYR A 62 3.05 19.53 4.95
CA TYR A 62 3.82 19.55 6.19
C TYR A 62 3.53 20.83 6.99
N PRO A 63 3.50 20.77 8.33
CA PRO A 63 3.62 19.58 9.18
C PRO A 63 2.29 18.84 9.35
N GLY A 64 2.39 17.53 9.63
CA GLY A 64 1.24 16.70 9.95
C GLY A 64 1.54 15.20 9.88
N ASN A 65 0.56 14.41 10.33
CA ASN A 65 0.57 12.96 10.17
C ASN A 65 -0.56 12.54 9.24
N VAL A 66 -0.29 11.57 8.38
CA VAL A 66 -1.28 10.91 7.53
C VAL A 66 -1.74 9.63 8.23
N ARG A 67 -3.04 9.51 8.46
CA ARG A 67 -3.66 8.26 8.84
C ARG A 67 -3.95 7.46 7.60
N VAL A 68 -3.19 6.39 7.40
CA VAL A 68 -3.39 5.44 6.30
C VAL A 68 -4.13 4.22 6.83
N ARG A 69 -5.21 3.82 6.17
CA ARG A 69 -5.89 2.55 6.38
C ARG A 69 -5.70 1.69 5.16
N MET A 70 -5.53 0.40 5.35
CA MET A 70 -5.37 -0.56 4.27
C MET A 70 -6.47 -1.62 4.37
N TYR A 71 -6.85 -2.11 3.22
CA TYR A 71 -7.89 -3.10 3.00
C TYR A 71 -7.43 -4.04 1.88
N VAL A 72 -7.99 -5.24 1.85
CA VAL A 72 -7.68 -6.27 0.87
C VAL A 72 -8.96 -6.96 0.41
N SER A 73 -8.98 -7.45 -0.83
CA SER A 73 -10.11 -8.21 -1.37
C SER A 73 -9.96 -9.69 -1.09
N ASP A 74 -11.05 -10.40 -1.30
CA ASP A 74 -11.02 -11.84 -1.47
C ASP A 74 -9.95 -12.22 -2.52
N PRO A 75 -9.21 -13.31 -2.28
CA PRO A 75 -8.14 -13.74 -3.17
C PRO A 75 -8.64 -14.53 -4.37
N SER A 76 -8.12 -14.21 -5.56
CA SER A 76 -8.13 -15.09 -6.73
C SER A 76 -7.10 -16.23 -6.58
N ARG A 77 -6.85 -17.02 -7.63
CA ARG A 77 -5.80 -18.06 -7.62
C ARG A 77 -4.44 -17.52 -7.17
N SER A 78 -4.01 -16.38 -7.73
CA SER A 78 -2.65 -15.84 -7.57
C SER A 78 -2.63 -14.34 -7.33
N SER A 79 -3.77 -13.71 -7.09
CA SER A 79 -3.83 -12.25 -6.92
C SER A 79 -4.91 -11.84 -5.93
N PHE A 80 -4.77 -10.62 -5.42
CA PHE A 80 -5.78 -9.93 -4.65
C PHE A 80 -5.59 -8.42 -4.84
N GLU A 81 -6.66 -7.66 -4.64
CA GLU A 81 -6.58 -6.20 -4.63
C GLU A 81 -6.18 -5.72 -3.24
N SER A 82 -5.32 -4.71 -3.18
CA SER A 82 -5.02 -3.96 -1.97
C SER A 82 -5.39 -2.51 -2.17
N TRP A 83 -6.14 -1.91 -1.27
CA TRP A 83 -6.47 -0.48 -1.32
C TRP A 83 -6.21 0.18 0.02
N GLY A 84 -6.02 1.49 -0.02
CA GLY A 84 -5.87 2.28 1.18
C GLY A 84 -6.47 3.66 1.05
N THR A 85 -6.94 4.16 2.18
CA THR A 85 -7.46 5.52 2.34
C THR A 85 -6.51 6.34 3.18
N MET A 86 -6.45 7.64 2.89
CA MET A 86 -5.58 8.59 3.56
C MET A 86 -6.39 9.77 4.06
N GLU A 87 -6.26 10.05 5.34
CA GLU A 87 -6.85 11.19 6.04
C GLU A 87 -5.72 11.91 6.79
N ARG A 88 -5.84 13.20 7.05
CA ARG A 88 -4.96 13.83 8.03
C ARG A 88 -5.37 13.41 9.44
N GLU A 89 -4.41 13.29 10.34
CA GLU A 89 -4.71 12.97 11.74
C GLU A 89 -5.55 14.05 12.43
N ASP A 90 -5.33 15.31 12.08
CA ASP A 90 -6.02 16.49 12.61
C ASP A 90 -7.31 16.85 11.86
N ASP A 91 -7.67 16.11 10.81
CA ASP A 91 -8.93 16.26 10.06
C ASP A 91 -9.59 14.88 9.81
N PRO A 92 -10.01 14.18 10.88
CA PRO A 92 -10.52 12.81 10.77
C PRO A 92 -11.85 12.73 10.02
N GLY A 93 -11.99 11.72 9.16
CA GLY A 93 -13.19 11.51 8.33
C GLY A 93 -13.17 12.28 7.00
N VAL A 94 -12.18 13.13 6.76
CA VAL A 94 -11.97 13.80 5.47
C VAL A 94 -10.96 13.01 4.64
N LEU A 95 -11.41 12.46 3.51
CA LEU A 95 -10.52 11.77 2.57
C LEU A 95 -9.65 12.76 1.79
N TYR A 96 -8.34 12.63 1.92
CA TYR A 96 -7.35 13.37 1.14
C TYR A 96 -6.94 12.59 -0.11
N ALA A 97 -6.79 11.28 0.02
CA ALA A 97 -6.51 10.41 -1.11
C ALA A 97 -7.03 8.99 -0.85
N ALA A 98 -7.26 8.27 -1.94
CA ALA A 98 -7.48 6.83 -1.90
C ALA A 98 -6.70 6.21 -3.06
N GLY A 99 -5.97 5.13 -2.80
CA GLY A 99 -5.23 4.44 -3.83
C GLY A 99 -5.20 2.96 -3.59
N GLY A 100 -4.67 2.23 -4.54
CA GLY A 100 -4.64 0.79 -4.47
C GLY A 100 -3.73 0.18 -5.50
N ALA A 101 -3.72 -1.15 -5.50
CA ALA A 101 -2.89 -1.94 -6.36
C ALA A 101 -3.40 -3.38 -6.46
N THR A 102 -3.34 -3.92 -7.67
CA THR A 102 -3.42 -5.36 -7.90
C THR A 102 -2.11 -5.99 -7.47
N THR A 103 -2.17 -6.86 -6.46
CA THR A 103 -1.02 -7.61 -5.98
C THR A 103 -1.08 -9.03 -6.53
N VAL A 104 0.00 -9.49 -7.14
CA VAL A 104 0.15 -10.82 -7.73
C VAL A 104 1.23 -11.59 -6.97
N TRP A 105 0.96 -12.84 -6.65
CA TRP A 105 1.95 -13.75 -6.07
C TRP A 105 2.84 -14.35 -7.16
N VAL A 106 4.14 -14.22 -7.01
CA VAL A 106 5.14 -14.53 -8.03
C VAL A 106 6.25 -15.38 -7.44
N ASP A 107 6.63 -16.42 -8.16
CA ASP A 107 7.92 -17.11 -7.98
C ASP A 107 8.99 -16.26 -8.67
N PHE A 108 9.86 -15.64 -7.87
CA PHE A 108 10.89 -14.73 -8.39
C PHE A 108 11.94 -15.48 -9.23
N PRO A 109 12.53 -16.61 -8.79
CA PRO A 109 13.40 -17.42 -9.64
C PRO A 109 12.79 -17.81 -10.99
N ALA A 110 11.54 -18.25 -11.00
CA ALA A 110 10.87 -18.69 -12.22
C ALA A 110 10.30 -17.55 -13.07
N GLN A 111 10.22 -16.33 -12.52
CA GLN A 111 9.59 -15.16 -13.14
C GLN A 111 8.15 -15.44 -13.61
N LYS A 112 7.38 -16.17 -12.81
CA LYS A 112 6.01 -16.60 -13.14
C LYS A 112 5.06 -16.42 -11.97
N SER A 113 3.78 -16.20 -12.28
CA SER A 113 2.74 -16.19 -11.25
C SER A 113 2.57 -17.58 -10.62
N ALA A 114 2.50 -17.60 -9.30
CA ALA A 114 2.28 -18.80 -8.49
C ALA A 114 0.96 -18.68 -7.73
N PRO A 115 0.27 -19.79 -7.41
CA PRO A 115 -0.89 -19.73 -6.51
C PRO A 115 -0.53 -19.06 -5.18
N LEU A 116 -1.47 -18.34 -4.57
CA LEU A 116 -1.28 -17.83 -3.22
C LEU A 116 -1.08 -19.01 -2.25
N PRO A 117 -0.05 -18.97 -1.37
CA PRO A 117 0.13 -19.98 -0.36
C PRO A 117 -1.11 -20.09 0.55
N PRO A 118 -1.47 -21.29 1.05
CA PRO A 118 -2.66 -21.46 1.88
C PRO A 118 -2.71 -20.54 3.09
N TRP A 119 -1.57 -20.29 3.73
CA TRP A 119 -1.45 -19.38 4.88
C TRP A 119 -1.75 -17.93 4.50
N MET A 120 -1.36 -17.49 3.30
CA MET A 120 -1.61 -16.12 2.82
C MET A 120 -3.08 -15.97 2.46
N ARG A 121 -3.66 -16.97 1.79
CA ARG A 121 -5.08 -17.00 1.44
C ARG A 121 -5.97 -16.90 2.68
N ALA A 122 -5.63 -17.58 3.78
CA ALA A 122 -6.37 -17.52 5.03
C ALA A 122 -6.39 -16.14 5.72
N HIS A 123 -5.50 -15.21 5.34
CA HIS A 123 -5.51 -13.83 5.83
C HIS A 123 -6.31 -12.87 4.92
N LEU A 124 -6.70 -13.32 3.73
CA LEU A 124 -7.42 -12.55 2.73
C LEU A 124 -8.92 -12.92 2.66
N GLU A 125 -9.31 -14.05 3.25
CA GLU A 125 -10.69 -14.53 3.43
C GLU A 125 -11.24 -14.11 4.82
#